data_AF-A0A356F8I6-F1
#
_entry.id   AF-A0A356F8I6-F1
#
_cell.length_a   1.000
_cell.length_b   1.000
_cell.length_c   1.000
_cell.angle_alpha   90.00
_cell.angle_beta   90.00
_cell.angle_gamma   90.00
#
_symmetry.space_group_name_H-M   'P 1'
#
loop_
_entity.id
_entity.type
_entity.pdbx_description
1 polymer ?
#
loop_
_entity_poly.entity_id
_entity_poly.type
_entity_poly.pdbx_seq_one_letter_code
_entity_poly.pdbx_strand_id
1 'polypeptide(L)'
;MKREFKMFSLLLLLALFAREAPAVEKERWLQKTGFGLMFHYEAFRNHTSASYNKTIDSFDVTRFADAVKSTRCGHVIFVIGQHWGKYCAPNGAYEKLLGVKNGVWTSRRDLILEIGRELEKRGIRLVIYMTARAPMRHYEIIKAMGDTLPSINGKPAGPKVNPLSHPRKVKGFLRSENQAPNPVFLKNWGAVCGEWSKRYGKLVSGWWFDGYKMEMKEAYEGLKKEKHNIDTWVAAVRSGNPAAELAFNAGAHPILSLCTNGKLCPHQTYTSGENHSFHQKTKKGKGKLLTPKNFPAPEGVVWHLLLPVSKGWGAGEESRFDLATLRDRIDHINAEGGAVTLDVPITGDGVIPSAVLRVLKDLGKDIDKLTDGARSF
;
A
#
# COMPACT_ATOMS: atom_id res chain seq x y z
N MET A 1 -14.59 -70.89 -46.40
CA MET A 1 -13.53 -69.87 -46.50
C MET A 1 -13.50 -69.10 -45.17
N LYS A 2 -12.35 -69.12 -44.49
CA LYS A 2 -12.17 -68.86 -43.05
C LYS A 2 -12.70 -67.48 -42.62
N ARG A 3 -13.62 -67.46 -41.64
CA ARG A 3 -14.02 -66.27 -40.89
C ARG A 3 -13.10 -66.15 -39.67
N GLU A 4 -12.34 -65.06 -39.60
CA GLU A 4 -11.51 -64.72 -38.45
C GLU A 4 -12.38 -64.25 -37.28
N PHE A 5 -12.25 -64.92 -36.14
CA PHE A 5 -12.74 -64.44 -34.85
C PHE A 5 -11.70 -63.48 -34.27
N LYS A 6 -12.01 -62.19 -34.20
CA LYS A 6 -11.23 -61.22 -33.42
C LYS A 6 -11.75 -61.19 -31.99
N MET A 7 -10.83 -61.52 -31.09
CA MET A 7 -10.94 -61.53 -29.63
C MET A 7 -11.23 -60.10 -29.11
N PHE A 8 -12.32 -59.93 -28.37
CA PHE A 8 -12.62 -58.70 -27.64
C PHE A 8 -11.82 -58.69 -26.32
N SER A 9 -10.81 -57.82 -26.22
CA SER A 9 -10.23 -57.44 -24.92
C SER A 9 -10.94 -56.19 -24.41
N LEU A 10 -11.76 -56.38 -23.38
CA LEU A 10 -12.42 -55.30 -22.64
C LEU A 10 -11.43 -54.73 -21.61
N LEU A 11 -10.80 -53.61 -21.93
CA LEU A 11 -10.01 -52.82 -20.97
C LEU A 11 -10.97 -51.88 -20.22
N LEU A 12 -11.26 -52.21 -18.96
CA LEU A 12 -11.95 -51.33 -18.02
C LEU A 12 -10.99 -50.19 -17.62
N LEU A 13 -11.20 -48.97 -18.14
CA LEU A 13 -10.58 -47.77 -17.57
C LEU A 13 -11.44 -47.29 -16.38
N LEU A 14 -10.96 -47.55 -15.16
CA LEU A 14 -11.44 -46.88 -13.95
C LEU A 14 -10.90 -45.44 -13.95
N ALA A 15 -11.75 -44.49 -14.37
CA ALA A 15 -11.49 -43.07 -14.18
C ALA A 15 -11.65 -42.73 -12.69
N LEU A 16 -10.52 -42.63 -11.98
CA LEU A 16 -10.46 -42.03 -10.64
C LEU A 16 -10.77 -40.54 -10.77
N PHE A 17 -12.01 -40.16 -10.51
CA PHE A 17 -12.36 -38.77 -10.21
C PHE A 17 -11.81 -38.41 -8.83
N ALA A 18 -10.56 -37.96 -8.79
CA ALA A 18 -10.08 -37.20 -7.66
C ALA A 18 -10.85 -35.87 -7.64
N ARG A 19 -11.87 -35.78 -6.76
CA ARG A 19 -12.38 -34.48 -6.33
C ARG A 19 -11.25 -33.80 -5.59
N GLU A 20 -10.63 -32.78 -6.19
CA GLU A 20 -9.86 -31.81 -5.43
C GLU A 20 -10.78 -31.26 -4.35
N ALA A 21 -10.42 -31.51 -3.09
CA ALA A 21 -11.06 -30.80 -1.99
C ALA A 21 -10.88 -29.30 -2.24
N PRO A 22 -11.91 -28.46 -2.00
CA PRO A 22 -11.73 -27.02 -2.10
C PRO A 22 -10.54 -26.66 -1.22
N ALA A 23 -9.52 -26.02 -1.81
CA ALA A 23 -8.39 -25.52 -1.06
C ALA A 23 -8.96 -24.65 0.06
N VAL A 24 -8.77 -25.08 1.31
CA VAL A 24 -8.99 -24.19 2.46
C VAL A 24 -8.13 -22.98 2.18
N GLU A 25 -8.75 -21.85 1.84
CA GLU A 25 -8.03 -20.63 1.51
C GLU A 25 -7.14 -20.32 2.71
N LYS A 26 -5.82 -20.49 2.53
CA LYS A 26 -4.87 -20.38 3.63
C LYS A 26 -4.94 -18.95 4.15
N GLU A 27 -5.57 -18.78 5.32
CA GLU A 27 -5.73 -17.47 5.94
C GLU A 27 -4.43 -16.67 5.91
N ARG A 28 -4.51 -15.47 5.36
CA ARG A 28 -3.34 -14.65 5.04
C ARG A 28 -2.89 -13.91 6.29
N TRP A 29 -1.60 -13.58 6.35
CA TRP A 29 -1.03 -12.99 7.56
C TRP A 29 -1.75 -11.72 8.00
N LEU A 30 -2.25 -10.91 7.06
CA LEU A 30 -2.90 -9.63 7.33
C LEU A 30 -4.22 -9.80 8.11
N GLN A 31 -4.91 -10.92 7.94
CA GLN A 31 -6.15 -11.21 8.68
C GLN A 31 -5.88 -11.59 10.14
N LYS A 32 -4.62 -11.90 10.48
CA LYS A 32 -4.21 -12.38 11.82
C LYS A 32 -3.53 -11.31 12.66
N THR A 33 -3.45 -10.07 12.17
CA THR A 33 -2.69 -9.01 12.85
C THR A 33 -3.46 -8.30 13.96
N GLY A 34 -4.78 -8.50 14.04
CA GLY A 34 -5.68 -7.71 14.86
C GLY A 34 -5.81 -6.29 14.30
N PHE A 35 -4.80 -5.45 14.51
CA PHE A 35 -4.69 -4.15 13.87
C PHE A 35 -3.24 -3.80 13.53
N GLY A 36 -3.05 -2.83 12.64
CA GLY A 36 -1.77 -2.26 12.31
C GLY A 36 -1.70 -0.75 12.51
N LEU A 37 -0.50 -0.21 12.38
CA LEU A 37 -0.23 1.23 12.46
C LEU A 37 0.34 1.73 11.13
N MET A 38 -0.03 2.93 10.70
CA MET A 38 0.60 3.61 9.56
C MET A 38 1.27 4.91 9.99
N PHE A 39 2.41 5.25 9.37
CA PHE A 39 3.16 6.47 9.67
C PHE A 39 3.50 7.25 8.40
N HIS A 40 2.88 8.42 8.22
CA HIS A 40 3.24 9.42 7.21
C HIS A 40 4.48 10.24 7.66
N TYR A 41 5.65 9.62 7.65
CA TYR A 41 6.90 10.22 8.12
C TYR A 41 7.49 11.23 7.11
N GLU A 42 7.61 12.49 7.50
CA GLU A 42 8.10 13.64 6.69
C GLU A 42 7.41 13.81 5.30
N ALA A 43 6.36 13.03 5.01
CA ALA A 43 5.74 12.90 3.70
C ALA A 43 5.05 14.18 3.21
N PHE A 44 4.75 15.12 4.11
CA PHE A 44 4.05 16.37 3.81
C PHE A 44 4.93 17.62 3.96
N ARG A 45 6.21 17.46 4.27
CA ARG A 45 7.13 18.57 4.52
C ARG A 45 8.00 18.90 3.32
N ASN A 46 8.24 20.18 3.11
CA ASN A 46 9.16 20.66 2.08
C ASN A 46 10.58 20.75 2.65
N HIS A 47 11.42 19.76 2.37
CA HIS A 47 12.81 19.75 2.83
C HIS A 47 13.78 20.23 1.75
N THR A 48 14.87 20.86 2.18
CA THR A 48 16.10 20.88 1.40
C THR A 48 16.80 19.53 1.54
N SER A 49 17.80 19.23 0.70
CA SER A 49 18.59 18.00 0.85
C SER A 49 19.25 17.91 2.23
N ALA A 50 19.78 19.04 2.74
CA ALA A 50 20.42 19.09 4.05
C ALA A 50 19.43 18.87 5.20
N SER A 51 18.29 19.58 5.21
CA SER A 51 17.32 19.43 6.29
C SER A 51 16.67 18.05 6.30
N TYR A 52 16.48 17.45 5.12
CA TYR A 52 15.94 16.11 4.99
C TYR A 52 16.82 15.04 5.64
N ASN A 53 18.12 15.03 5.30
CA ASN A 53 19.06 14.08 5.89
C ASN A 53 19.17 14.30 7.39
N LYS A 54 19.25 15.57 7.86
CA LYS A 54 19.30 15.86 9.29
C LYS A 54 18.10 15.27 10.04
N THR A 55 16.88 15.41 9.50
CA THR A 55 15.69 14.83 10.13
C THR A 55 15.78 13.31 10.19
N ILE A 56 16.18 12.66 9.10
CA ILE A 56 16.29 11.20 9.06
C ILE A 56 17.40 10.68 9.98
N ASP A 57 18.52 11.38 10.06
CA ASP A 57 19.63 11.06 10.95
C ASP A 57 19.22 11.20 12.44
N SER A 58 18.21 12.03 12.74
CA SER A 58 17.68 12.19 14.11
C SER A 58 16.73 11.09 14.58
N PHE A 59 16.28 10.20 13.68
CA PHE A 59 15.29 9.19 14.01
C PHE A 59 15.85 8.09 14.92
N ASP A 60 15.24 7.90 16.08
CA ASP A 60 15.57 6.80 16.99
C ASP A 60 14.71 5.57 16.68
N VAL A 61 15.29 4.62 15.94
CA VAL A 61 14.58 3.44 15.44
C VAL A 61 14.22 2.46 16.54
N THR A 62 15.10 2.28 17.54
CA THR A 62 14.85 1.35 18.65
C THR A 62 13.71 1.89 19.52
N ARG A 63 13.76 3.16 19.91
CA ARG A 63 12.67 3.82 20.65
C ARG A 63 11.34 3.75 19.91
N PHE A 64 11.36 4.02 18.61
CA PHE A 64 10.17 3.88 17.76
C PHE A 64 9.63 2.44 17.78
N ALA A 65 10.49 1.45 17.54
CA ALA A 65 10.08 0.05 17.48
C ALA A 65 9.56 -0.48 18.83
N ASP A 66 10.11 -0.01 19.95
CA ASP A 66 9.61 -0.32 21.30
C ASP A 66 8.23 0.30 21.55
N ALA A 67 8.03 1.56 21.13
CA ALA A 67 6.72 2.20 21.21
C ALA A 67 5.69 1.42 20.38
N VAL A 68 6.02 1.06 19.15
CA VAL A 68 5.16 0.22 18.27
C VAL A 68 4.85 -1.12 18.93
N LYS A 69 5.86 -1.86 19.43
CA LYS A 69 5.64 -3.15 20.11
C LYS A 69 4.76 -3.03 21.33
N SER A 70 4.85 -1.93 22.08
CA SER A 70 4.01 -1.72 23.26
C SER A 70 2.52 -1.63 22.94
N THR A 71 2.15 -1.36 21.69
CA THR A 71 0.75 -1.37 21.21
C THR A 71 0.24 -2.77 20.87
N ARG A 72 1.13 -3.78 20.78
CA ARG A 72 0.81 -5.14 20.31
C ARG A 72 0.21 -5.21 18.89
N CYS A 73 0.36 -4.17 18.06
CA CYS A 73 -0.06 -4.23 16.66
C CYS A 73 0.70 -5.31 15.86
N GLY A 74 0.04 -5.94 14.89
CA GLY A 74 0.63 -7.03 14.10
C GLY A 74 1.45 -6.55 12.90
N HIS A 75 1.24 -5.32 12.43
CA HIS A 75 1.99 -4.75 11.30
C HIS A 75 2.11 -3.22 11.34
N VAL A 76 3.08 -2.73 10.57
CA VAL A 76 3.33 -1.32 10.32
C VAL A 76 3.29 -1.05 8.82
N ILE A 77 2.57 -0.03 8.39
CA ILE A 77 2.74 0.62 7.08
C ILE A 77 3.62 1.86 7.26
N PHE A 78 4.79 1.89 6.65
CA PHE A 78 5.69 3.05 6.75
C PHE A 78 5.82 3.75 5.40
N VAL A 79 5.60 5.07 5.39
CA VAL A 79 5.74 5.89 4.18
C VAL A 79 7.22 6.12 3.90
N ILE A 80 7.75 5.47 2.87
CA ILE A 80 9.15 5.68 2.43
C ILE A 80 9.33 7.06 1.80
N GLY A 81 8.27 7.59 1.18
CA GLY A 81 8.22 8.89 0.53
C GLY A 81 6.92 9.05 -0.28
N GLN A 82 6.64 10.26 -0.76
CA GLN A 82 5.43 10.59 -1.50
C GLN A 82 5.72 11.62 -2.61
N HIS A 83 4.74 12.47 -2.95
CA HIS A 83 4.81 13.35 -4.12
C HIS A 83 5.86 14.47 -4.03
N TRP A 84 6.45 14.73 -2.85
CA TRP A 84 7.64 15.60 -2.71
C TRP A 84 8.92 14.99 -3.29
N GLY A 85 8.90 13.71 -3.67
CA GLY A 85 10.00 13.05 -4.37
C GLY A 85 11.24 12.80 -3.53
N LYS A 86 11.15 13.06 -2.22
CA LYS A 86 12.16 12.68 -1.25
C LYS A 86 11.82 11.37 -0.57
N TYR A 87 12.84 10.54 -0.33
CA TYR A 87 12.70 9.18 0.18
C TYR A 87 13.66 8.87 1.33
N CYS A 88 13.17 8.25 2.41
CA CYS A 88 13.94 8.04 3.64
C CYS A 88 14.83 6.80 3.59
N ALA A 89 15.21 6.41 2.37
CA ALA A 89 16.20 5.40 2.10
C ALA A 89 16.94 5.70 0.78
N PRO A 90 18.22 5.29 0.65
CA PRO A 90 18.97 5.41 -0.60
C PRO A 90 18.31 4.62 -1.74
N ASN A 91 18.42 5.07 -2.99
CA ASN A 91 17.95 4.34 -4.17
C ASN A 91 18.75 4.74 -5.41
N GLY A 92 19.71 3.89 -5.79
CA GLY A 92 20.63 4.14 -6.88
C GLY A 92 19.96 4.25 -8.25
N ALA A 93 18.87 3.51 -8.49
CA ALA A 93 18.09 3.59 -9.72
C ALA A 93 17.43 4.96 -9.87
N TYR A 94 16.79 5.46 -8.81
CA TYR A 94 16.17 6.78 -8.77
C TYR A 94 17.19 7.91 -8.91
N GLU A 95 18.30 7.82 -8.15
CA GLU A 95 19.40 8.78 -8.20
C GLU A 95 20.04 8.85 -9.59
N LYS A 96 20.28 7.69 -10.22
CA LYS A 96 20.84 7.59 -11.58
C LYS A 96 19.91 8.21 -12.62
N LEU A 97 18.61 7.94 -12.56
CA LEU A 97 17.63 8.53 -13.47
C LEU A 97 17.56 10.06 -13.33
N LEU A 98 17.76 10.58 -12.12
CA LEU A 98 17.81 12.01 -11.84
C LEU A 98 19.17 12.66 -12.12
N GLY A 99 20.22 11.87 -12.34
CA GLY A 99 21.58 12.39 -12.51
C GLY A 99 22.14 13.06 -11.26
N VAL A 100 21.71 12.63 -10.06
CA VAL A 100 22.14 13.21 -8.79
C VAL A 100 22.91 12.20 -7.95
N LYS A 101 23.67 12.70 -6.97
CA LYS A 101 24.30 11.85 -5.94
C LYS A 101 23.29 11.48 -4.85
N ASN A 102 23.58 10.40 -4.14
CA ASN A 102 22.88 10.04 -2.90
C ASN A 102 22.88 11.20 -1.90
N GLY A 103 21.78 11.35 -1.15
CA GLY A 103 21.58 12.45 -0.20
C GLY A 103 20.86 13.67 -0.80
N VAL A 104 20.66 13.75 -2.12
CA VAL A 104 19.94 14.88 -2.75
C VAL A 104 18.43 14.71 -2.65
N TRP A 105 17.89 13.60 -3.16
CA TRP A 105 16.46 13.29 -3.09
C TRP A 105 16.15 12.14 -2.14
N THR A 106 17.01 11.13 -2.13
CA THR A 106 17.03 10.05 -1.15
C THR A 106 17.93 10.43 0.03
N SER A 107 17.67 9.89 1.22
CA SER A 107 18.60 10.04 2.33
C SER A 107 19.86 9.19 2.17
N ARG A 108 20.91 9.58 2.89
CA ARG A 108 22.12 8.76 3.06
C ARG A 108 21.86 7.56 3.96
N ARG A 109 21.24 7.79 5.11
CA ARG A 109 20.79 6.73 6.03
C ARG A 109 19.65 5.93 5.40
N ASP A 110 19.71 4.61 5.54
CA ASP A 110 18.65 3.70 5.13
C ASP A 110 17.71 3.42 6.30
N LEU A 111 16.78 4.35 6.55
CA LEU A 111 15.87 4.27 7.70
C LEU A 111 14.92 3.06 7.60
N ILE A 112 14.52 2.71 6.37
CA ILE A 112 13.60 1.58 6.15
C ILE A 112 14.25 0.25 6.47
N LEU A 113 15.52 0.05 6.10
CA LEU A 113 16.25 -1.17 6.47
C LEU A 113 16.37 -1.32 7.98
N GLU A 114 16.69 -0.22 8.69
CA GLU A 114 16.79 -0.23 10.16
C GLU A 114 15.43 -0.51 10.81
N ILE A 115 14.35 0.16 10.38
CA ILE A 115 12.99 -0.09 10.85
C ILE A 115 12.59 -1.55 10.59
N GLY A 116 12.82 -2.06 9.38
CA GLY A 116 12.49 -3.43 9.02
C GLY A 116 13.15 -4.46 9.93
N ARG A 117 14.44 -4.27 10.25
CA ARG A 117 15.19 -5.14 11.18
C ARG A 117 14.64 -5.08 12.60
N GLU A 118 14.36 -3.89 13.12
CA GLU A 118 13.84 -3.75 14.49
C GLU A 118 12.41 -4.29 14.63
N LEU A 119 11.57 -4.14 13.59
CA LEU A 119 10.22 -4.72 13.57
C LEU A 119 10.26 -6.25 13.46
N GLU A 120 11.15 -6.81 12.62
CA GLU A 120 11.33 -8.26 12.48
C GLU A 120 11.70 -8.91 13.82
N LYS A 121 12.65 -8.33 14.56
CA LYS A 121 13.03 -8.80 15.92
C LYS A 121 11.83 -8.86 16.88
N ARG A 122 10.81 -8.03 16.65
CA ARG A 122 9.61 -7.89 17.49
C ARG A 122 8.42 -8.70 16.96
N GLY A 123 8.59 -9.40 15.84
CA GLY A 123 7.54 -10.18 15.16
C GLY A 123 6.49 -9.32 14.46
N ILE A 124 6.83 -8.07 14.11
CA ILE A 124 5.91 -7.09 13.51
C ILE A 124 6.24 -7.00 12.02
N ARG A 125 5.22 -7.12 11.17
CA ARG A 125 5.42 -7.07 9.72
C ARG A 125 5.51 -5.64 9.22
N LEU A 126 6.40 -5.39 8.26
CA LEU A 126 6.51 -4.10 7.59
C LEU A 126 5.85 -4.14 6.21
N VAL A 127 5.06 -3.11 5.92
CA VAL A 127 4.52 -2.77 4.61
C VAL A 127 5.09 -1.41 4.21
N ILE A 128 5.57 -1.27 2.98
CA ILE A 128 6.05 0.02 2.48
C ILE A 128 4.89 0.73 1.76
N TYR A 129 4.57 1.94 2.20
CA TYR A 129 3.77 2.86 1.40
C TYR A 129 4.66 3.61 0.41
N MET A 130 4.23 3.75 -0.84
CA MET A 130 4.79 4.69 -1.81
C MET A 130 3.78 5.05 -2.91
N THR A 131 4.15 5.93 -3.84
CA THR A 131 3.29 6.27 -4.98
C THR A 131 3.41 5.23 -6.12
N ALA A 132 2.29 4.86 -6.73
CA ALA A 132 2.19 4.05 -7.95
C ALA A 132 2.78 4.77 -9.17
N ARG A 133 2.82 6.10 -9.11
CA ARG A 133 3.31 6.99 -10.15
C ARG A 133 4.54 7.78 -9.66
N ALA A 134 5.21 8.48 -10.58
CA ALA A 134 6.33 9.34 -10.21
C ALA A 134 5.90 10.42 -9.18
N PRO A 135 6.83 10.97 -8.37
CA PRO A 135 6.53 12.08 -7.49
C PRO A 135 5.97 13.30 -8.22
N MET A 136 4.71 13.62 -7.95
CA MET A 136 3.92 14.51 -8.79
C MET A 136 4.17 16.00 -8.55
N ARG A 137 5.00 16.41 -7.59
CA ARG A 137 5.26 17.84 -7.35
C ARG A 137 6.29 18.45 -8.29
N HIS A 138 7.08 17.62 -8.98
CA HIS A 138 8.26 18.10 -9.71
C HIS A 138 8.22 17.61 -11.15
N TYR A 139 8.05 18.53 -12.10
CA TYR A 139 8.02 18.22 -13.53
C TYR A 139 9.28 17.46 -13.97
N GLU A 140 10.46 17.89 -13.51
CA GLU A 140 11.72 17.23 -13.87
C GLU A 140 11.83 15.82 -13.32
N ILE A 141 11.21 15.51 -12.17
CA ILE A 141 11.17 14.14 -11.64
C ILE A 141 10.24 13.27 -12.49
N ILE A 142 9.03 13.76 -12.81
CA ILE A 142 8.09 13.06 -13.70
C ILE A 142 8.78 12.74 -15.04
N LYS A 143 9.47 13.72 -15.62
CA LYS A 143 10.24 13.58 -16.85
C LYS A 143 11.39 12.58 -16.72
N ALA A 144 12.20 12.67 -15.66
CA ALA A 144 13.33 11.77 -15.43
C ALA A 144 12.90 10.31 -15.22
N MET A 145 11.75 10.09 -14.58
CA MET A 145 11.17 8.75 -14.44
C MET A 145 10.60 8.24 -15.77
N GLY A 146 10.45 9.08 -16.78
CA GLY A 146 9.78 8.75 -18.03
C GLY A 146 8.27 8.61 -17.89
N ASP A 147 7.68 9.17 -16.84
CA ASP A 147 6.23 9.16 -16.63
C ASP A 147 5.52 10.07 -17.65
N THR A 148 4.26 9.80 -17.92
CA THR A 148 3.41 10.62 -18.79
C THR A 148 3.35 12.02 -18.21
N LEU A 149 3.82 13.01 -18.96
CA LEU A 149 3.93 14.38 -18.47
C LEU A 149 2.53 15.01 -18.25
N PRO A 150 2.39 15.94 -17.29
CA PRO A 150 1.17 16.76 -17.24
C PRO A 150 0.97 17.45 -18.59
N SER A 151 -0.28 17.56 -19.03
CA SER A 151 -0.62 18.05 -20.37
C SER A 151 -1.64 19.17 -20.32
N ILE A 152 -1.69 19.99 -21.37
CA ILE A 152 -2.73 20.97 -21.65
C ILE A 152 -3.25 20.67 -23.06
N ASN A 153 -4.54 20.31 -23.17
CA ASN A 153 -5.16 19.92 -24.45
C ASN A 153 -4.36 18.81 -25.17
N GLY A 154 -3.89 17.81 -24.42
CA GLY A 154 -3.15 16.66 -24.95
C GLY A 154 -1.67 16.92 -25.27
N LYS A 155 -1.15 18.14 -25.10
CA LYS A 155 0.27 18.47 -25.30
C LYS A 155 0.98 18.65 -23.95
N PRO A 156 2.24 18.22 -23.78
CA PRO A 156 2.97 18.43 -22.52
C PRO A 156 2.96 19.90 -22.07
N ALA A 157 2.59 20.15 -20.80
CA ALA A 157 2.41 21.48 -20.24
C ALA A 157 3.71 22.27 -20.05
N GLY A 158 4.86 21.56 -20.06
CA GLY A 158 6.18 22.13 -19.82
C GLY A 158 6.50 22.38 -18.34
N PRO A 159 7.78 22.66 -18.01
CA PRO A 159 8.27 22.73 -16.63
C PRO A 159 7.81 23.97 -15.86
N LYS A 160 7.34 25.01 -16.54
CA LYS A 160 6.84 26.24 -15.91
C LYS A 160 5.42 26.11 -15.35
N VAL A 161 4.71 25.02 -15.68
CA VAL A 161 3.36 24.76 -15.18
C VAL A 161 3.44 23.89 -13.93
N ASN A 162 2.78 24.31 -12.86
CA ASN A 162 2.67 23.51 -11.65
C ASN A 162 2.02 22.14 -11.98
N PRO A 163 2.72 21.01 -11.81
CA PRO A 163 2.21 19.69 -12.19
C PRO A 163 0.99 19.25 -11.37
N LEU A 164 0.74 19.88 -10.22
CA LEU A 164 -0.44 19.65 -9.38
C LEU A 164 -1.57 20.65 -9.64
N SER A 165 -1.54 21.39 -10.76
CA SER A 165 -2.63 22.28 -11.17
C SER A 165 -3.97 21.54 -11.29
N HIS A 166 -5.04 22.33 -11.40
CA HIS A 166 -6.39 21.82 -11.52
C HIS A 166 -7.02 22.32 -12.83
N PRO A 167 -7.85 21.51 -13.53
CA PRO A 167 -8.51 21.92 -14.77
C PRO A 167 -9.31 23.24 -14.67
N ARG A 168 -9.84 23.53 -13.47
CA ARG A 168 -10.54 24.80 -13.16
C ARG A 168 -9.61 26.03 -13.18
N LYS A 169 -8.31 25.86 -12.95
CA LYS A 169 -7.31 26.95 -12.97
C LYS A 169 -6.62 27.05 -14.33
N VAL A 170 -6.36 25.92 -14.97
CA VAL A 170 -5.72 25.83 -16.28
C VAL A 170 -6.61 24.97 -17.16
N LYS A 171 -7.38 25.60 -18.06
CA LYS A 171 -8.34 24.91 -18.93
C LYS A 171 -7.61 23.87 -19.79
N GLY A 172 -8.14 22.66 -19.84
CA GLY A 172 -7.55 21.54 -20.59
C GLY A 172 -6.35 20.88 -19.90
N PHE A 173 -6.01 21.28 -18.67
CA PHE A 173 -4.93 20.67 -17.92
C PHE A 173 -5.29 19.27 -17.42
N LEU A 174 -4.41 18.31 -17.64
CA LEU A 174 -4.45 16.99 -17.02
C LEU A 174 -3.15 16.73 -16.26
N ARG A 175 -3.30 16.19 -15.05
CA ARG A 175 -2.16 15.71 -14.27
C ARG A 175 -1.59 14.44 -14.88
N SER A 176 -0.34 14.14 -14.56
CA SER A 176 0.27 12.86 -14.95
C SER A 176 -0.53 11.66 -14.43
N GLU A 177 -0.96 11.68 -13.17
CA GLU A 177 -1.76 10.61 -12.54
C GLU A 177 -3.14 10.39 -13.20
N ASN A 178 -3.66 11.39 -13.93
CA ASN A 178 -4.93 11.34 -14.66
C ASN A 178 -4.75 11.00 -16.14
N GLN A 179 -3.65 10.33 -16.47
CA GLN A 179 -3.32 9.87 -17.81
C GLN A 179 -2.71 8.48 -17.69
N ALA A 180 -2.88 7.66 -18.74
CA ALA A 180 -2.29 6.32 -18.80
C ALA A 180 -0.76 6.38 -18.59
N PRO A 181 -0.17 5.44 -17.83
CA PRO A 181 1.28 5.29 -17.80
C PRO A 181 1.77 4.77 -19.16
N ASN A 182 3.08 4.80 -19.37
CA ASN A 182 3.71 4.28 -20.57
C ASN A 182 4.79 3.24 -20.23
N PRO A 183 5.24 2.42 -21.20
CA PRO A 183 6.24 1.36 -20.96
C PRO A 183 7.58 1.86 -20.40
N VAL A 184 8.03 3.06 -20.80
CA VAL A 184 9.29 3.64 -20.30
C VAL A 184 9.18 3.92 -18.81
N PHE A 185 8.06 4.51 -18.39
CA PHE A 185 7.78 4.72 -16.97
C PHE A 185 7.76 3.41 -16.19
N LEU A 186 7.01 2.41 -16.65
CA LEU A 186 6.86 1.14 -15.93
C LEU A 186 8.20 0.40 -15.78
N LYS A 187 9.08 0.49 -16.78
CA LYS A 187 10.47 0.01 -16.69
C LYS A 187 11.25 0.73 -15.60
N ASN A 188 11.26 2.06 -15.63
CA ASN A 188 12.06 2.88 -14.74
C ASN A 188 11.55 2.81 -13.30
N TRP A 189 10.23 2.92 -13.10
CA TRP A 189 9.60 2.79 -11.80
C TRP A 189 9.72 1.37 -11.25
N GLY A 190 9.68 0.34 -12.12
CA GLY A 190 10.04 -1.03 -11.77
C GLY A 190 11.47 -1.16 -11.27
N ALA A 191 12.43 -0.48 -11.87
CA ALA A 191 13.81 -0.48 -11.39
C ALA A 191 13.93 0.18 -9.99
N VAL A 192 13.25 1.31 -9.77
CA VAL A 192 13.21 2.00 -8.47
C VAL A 192 12.60 1.11 -7.38
N CYS A 193 11.38 0.59 -7.61
CA CYS A 193 10.71 -0.29 -6.65
C CYS A 193 11.49 -1.60 -6.44
N GLY A 194 12.01 -2.18 -7.53
CA GLY A 194 12.73 -3.44 -7.51
C GLY A 194 14.06 -3.36 -6.77
N GLU A 195 14.73 -2.22 -6.77
CA GLU A 195 15.93 -2.01 -5.94
C GLU A 195 15.61 -2.15 -4.46
N TRP A 196 14.62 -1.40 -3.95
CA TRP A 196 14.19 -1.52 -2.56
C TRP A 196 13.63 -2.90 -2.24
N SER A 197 12.83 -3.48 -3.13
CA SER A 197 12.30 -4.83 -2.99
C SER A 197 13.43 -5.83 -2.73
N LYS A 198 14.43 -5.89 -3.63
CA LYS A 198 15.58 -6.80 -3.48
C LYS A 198 16.41 -6.51 -2.25
N ARG A 199 16.64 -5.23 -1.93
CA ARG A 199 17.45 -4.83 -0.78
C ARG A 199 16.83 -5.28 0.54
N TYR A 200 15.52 -5.09 0.70
CA TYR A 200 14.85 -5.41 1.96
C TYR A 200 14.36 -6.86 2.03
N GLY A 201 14.13 -7.49 0.89
CA GLY A 201 13.74 -8.90 0.80
C GLY A 201 12.52 -9.20 1.68
N LYS A 202 12.64 -10.23 2.52
CA LYS A 202 11.57 -10.68 3.42
C LYS A 202 11.26 -9.74 4.58
N LEU A 203 12.09 -8.71 4.84
CA LEU A 203 11.75 -7.67 5.83
C LEU A 203 10.47 -6.93 5.44
N VAL A 204 10.18 -6.83 4.14
CA VAL A 204 8.97 -6.19 3.63
C VAL A 204 7.93 -7.27 3.29
N SER A 205 6.86 -7.31 4.06
CA SER A 205 5.72 -8.23 3.90
C SER A 205 4.64 -7.70 2.97
N GLY A 206 4.70 -6.44 2.53
CA GLY A 206 3.75 -5.89 1.58
C GLY A 206 4.08 -4.48 1.08
N TRP A 207 3.29 -4.03 0.10
CA TRP A 207 3.37 -2.71 -0.50
C TRP A 207 1.98 -2.08 -0.61
N TRP A 208 1.90 -0.80 -0.27
CA TRP A 208 0.70 0.01 -0.42
C TRP A 208 1.00 1.16 -1.39
N PHE A 209 0.38 1.12 -2.57
CA PHE A 209 0.64 2.09 -3.64
C PHE A 209 -0.46 3.15 -3.76
N ASP A 210 -0.09 4.41 -3.56
CA ASP A 210 -1.01 5.55 -3.77
C ASP A 210 -1.03 6.05 -5.21
N GLY A 211 -2.16 6.61 -5.65
CA GLY A 211 -2.26 7.23 -6.97
C GLY A 211 -2.34 6.23 -8.14
N TYR A 212 -2.72 4.97 -7.88
CA TYR A 212 -3.12 4.01 -8.91
C TYR A 212 -4.53 4.36 -9.39
N LYS A 213 -4.66 5.42 -10.19
CA LYS A 213 -5.96 5.94 -10.67
C LYS A 213 -6.57 5.04 -11.75
N MET A 214 -7.80 5.37 -12.15
CA MET A 214 -8.57 4.60 -13.14
C MET A 214 -7.86 4.50 -14.48
N GLU A 215 -7.13 5.54 -14.88
CA GLU A 215 -6.37 5.59 -16.11
C GLU A 215 -5.24 4.55 -16.13
N MET A 216 -4.72 4.17 -14.95
CA MET A 216 -3.75 3.09 -14.81
C MET A 216 -4.43 1.71 -14.89
N LYS A 217 -5.62 1.56 -14.32
CA LYS A 217 -6.47 0.36 -14.45
C LYS A 217 -6.89 0.12 -15.92
N GLU A 218 -7.40 1.15 -16.58
CA GLU A 218 -7.90 1.10 -17.96
C GLU A 218 -6.80 0.81 -18.98
N ALA A 219 -5.58 1.27 -18.71
CA ALA A 219 -4.43 1.01 -19.58
C ALA A 219 -3.92 -0.44 -19.52
N TYR A 220 -4.33 -1.24 -18.53
CA TYR A 220 -3.77 -2.58 -18.28
C TYR A 220 -3.79 -3.49 -19.50
N GLU A 221 -4.96 -3.71 -20.10
CA GLU A 221 -5.13 -4.62 -21.23
C GLU A 221 -4.30 -4.17 -22.44
N GLY A 222 -4.31 -2.87 -22.73
CA GLY A 222 -3.55 -2.29 -23.83
C GLY A 222 -2.03 -2.37 -23.63
N LEU A 223 -1.55 -2.33 -22.38
CA LEU A 223 -0.13 -2.41 -22.04
C LEU A 223 0.42 -3.83 -22.05
N LYS A 224 -0.39 -4.89 -21.99
CA LYS A 224 0.12 -6.28 -21.99
C LYS A 224 0.95 -6.64 -23.22
N LYS A 225 0.71 -5.96 -24.35
CA LYS A 225 1.50 -6.14 -25.59
C LYS A 225 2.92 -5.56 -25.49
N GLU A 226 3.16 -4.68 -24.53
CA GLU A 226 4.42 -3.98 -24.35
C GLU A 226 5.38 -4.81 -23.50
N LYS A 227 6.68 -4.76 -23.84
CA LYS A 227 7.75 -5.44 -23.08
C LYS A 227 7.79 -5.02 -21.62
N HIS A 228 7.49 -3.75 -21.35
CA HIS A 228 7.42 -3.18 -20.02
C HIS A 228 5.98 -2.73 -19.77
N ASN A 229 5.32 -3.40 -18.84
CA ASN A 229 3.90 -3.26 -18.54
C ASN A 229 3.67 -3.40 -17.02
N ILE A 230 2.40 -3.37 -16.61
CA ILE A 230 2.02 -3.45 -15.18
C ILE A 230 2.47 -4.77 -14.56
N ASP A 231 2.42 -5.89 -15.28
CA ASP A 231 2.88 -7.19 -14.78
C ASP A 231 4.38 -7.16 -14.48
N THR A 232 5.19 -6.61 -15.39
CA THR A 232 6.63 -6.49 -15.17
C THR A 232 6.99 -5.51 -14.06
N TRP A 233 6.20 -4.45 -13.87
CA TRP A 233 6.36 -3.53 -12.74
C TRP A 233 6.06 -4.25 -11.42
N VAL A 234 4.94 -4.98 -11.34
CA VAL A 234 4.58 -5.77 -10.15
C VAL A 234 5.61 -6.86 -9.87
N ALA A 235 6.12 -7.53 -10.90
CA ALA A 235 7.18 -8.51 -10.74
C ALA A 235 8.45 -7.89 -10.12
N ALA A 236 8.80 -6.66 -10.51
CA ALA A 236 9.89 -5.93 -9.90
C ALA A 236 9.60 -5.55 -8.43
N VAL A 237 8.39 -5.06 -8.14
CA VAL A 237 7.92 -4.76 -6.76
C VAL A 237 8.03 -5.99 -5.85
N ARG A 238 7.77 -7.19 -6.36
CA ARG A 238 7.85 -8.45 -5.61
C ARG A 238 9.20 -9.17 -5.71
N SER A 239 10.20 -8.58 -6.38
CA SER A 239 11.44 -9.31 -6.70
C SER A 239 12.31 -9.70 -5.50
N GLY A 240 12.22 -9.02 -4.35
CA GLY A 240 12.86 -9.46 -3.11
C GLY A 240 11.97 -10.29 -2.19
N ASN A 241 10.65 -10.20 -2.33
CA ASN A 241 9.69 -11.04 -1.62
C ASN A 241 8.47 -11.34 -2.51
N PRO A 242 8.46 -12.50 -3.19
CA PRO A 242 7.34 -12.92 -4.04
C PRO A 242 6.00 -13.05 -3.29
N ALA A 243 6.04 -13.24 -1.97
CA ALA A 243 4.86 -13.38 -1.12
C ALA A 243 4.32 -12.04 -0.58
N ALA A 244 4.96 -10.90 -0.91
CA ALA A 244 4.55 -9.60 -0.39
C ALA A 244 3.11 -9.24 -0.81
N GLU A 245 2.29 -8.78 0.12
CA GLU A 245 0.93 -8.28 -0.15
C GLU A 245 0.98 -6.98 -0.98
N LEU A 246 -0.03 -6.71 -1.81
CA LEU A 246 -0.12 -5.54 -2.68
C LEU A 246 -1.50 -4.88 -2.55
N ALA A 247 -1.50 -3.60 -2.16
CA ALA A 247 -2.65 -2.72 -2.27
C ALA A 247 -2.35 -1.61 -3.27
N PHE A 248 -3.37 -1.25 -4.04
CA PHE A 248 -3.35 -0.15 -4.98
C PHE A 248 -4.51 0.77 -4.67
N ASN A 249 -4.26 2.08 -4.58
CA ASN A 249 -5.24 3.06 -4.14
C ASN A 249 -5.57 4.07 -5.25
N ALA A 250 -6.85 4.24 -5.52
CA ALA A 250 -7.37 5.29 -6.42
C ALA A 250 -8.06 6.44 -5.65
N GLY A 251 -8.22 6.33 -4.32
CA GLY A 251 -8.83 7.33 -3.45
C GLY A 251 -9.86 6.73 -2.49
N ALA A 252 -10.38 7.58 -1.59
CA ALA A 252 -11.11 7.13 -0.40
C ALA A 252 -12.59 6.72 -0.58
N HIS A 253 -13.11 6.64 -1.81
CA HIS A 253 -14.48 6.18 -2.01
C HIS A 253 -14.52 4.64 -1.91
N PRO A 254 -15.49 4.00 -1.23
CA PRO A 254 -15.52 2.54 -1.05
C PRO A 254 -15.36 1.73 -2.34
N ILE A 255 -15.98 2.17 -3.44
CA ILE A 255 -15.80 1.55 -4.78
C ILE A 255 -14.32 1.42 -5.17
N LEU A 256 -13.51 2.41 -4.82
CA LEU A 256 -12.08 2.48 -5.11
C LEU A 256 -11.26 1.85 -4.00
N SER A 257 -11.43 2.33 -2.76
CA SER A 257 -10.60 1.92 -1.63
C SER A 257 -10.87 0.50 -1.15
N LEU A 258 -12.09 0.00 -1.29
CA LEU A 258 -12.52 -1.36 -0.90
C LEU A 258 -12.79 -2.26 -2.11
N CYS A 259 -12.55 -1.78 -3.32
CA CYS A 259 -12.66 -2.57 -4.56
C CYS A 259 -14.04 -3.23 -4.76
N THR A 260 -15.13 -2.60 -4.30
CA THR A 260 -16.47 -3.21 -4.37
C THR A 260 -16.98 -3.43 -5.81
N ASN A 261 -16.33 -2.80 -6.81
CA ASN A 261 -16.58 -3.02 -8.23
C ASN A 261 -15.39 -3.74 -8.92
N GLY A 262 -14.71 -4.62 -8.18
CA GLY A 262 -13.55 -5.37 -8.67
C GLY A 262 -12.22 -4.69 -8.38
N LYS A 263 -11.14 -5.45 -8.54
CA LYS A 263 -9.76 -5.01 -8.27
C LYS A 263 -9.38 -3.77 -9.09
N LEU A 264 -8.50 -2.93 -8.56
CA LEU A 264 -7.89 -1.85 -9.35
C LEU A 264 -6.75 -2.38 -10.23
N CYS A 265 -5.95 -3.29 -9.68
CA CYS A 265 -4.90 -4.02 -10.38
C CYS A 265 -5.19 -5.53 -10.29
N PRO A 266 -5.01 -6.33 -11.35
CA PRO A 266 -5.20 -7.79 -11.29
C PRO A 266 -4.36 -8.49 -10.22
N HIS A 267 -3.19 -7.93 -9.90
CA HIS A 267 -2.28 -8.43 -8.87
C HIS A 267 -2.61 -7.97 -7.45
N GLN A 268 -3.69 -7.21 -7.27
CA GLN A 268 -4.08 -6.71 -5.95
C GLN A 268 -4.49 -7.87 -5.03
N THR A 269 -3.97 -7.82 -3.80
CA THR A 269 -4.17 -8.89 -2.82
C THR A 269 -4.85 -8.43 -1.53
N TYR A 270 -4.88 -7.13 -1.27
CA TYR A 270 -5.72 -6.55 -0.23
C TYR A 270 -6.25 -5.18 -0.66
N THR A 271 -7.36 -4.75 -0.06
CA THR A 271 -7.94 -3.44 -0.37
C THR A 271 -7.09 -2.32 0.24
N SER A 272 -6.94 -1.19 -0.45
CA SER A 272 -6.15 -0.07 0.07
C SER A 272 -6.76 0.52 1.34
N GLY A 273 -8.09 0.53 1.40
CA GLY A 273 -8.84 0.86 2.60
C GLY A 273 -8.91 2.33 2.96
N GLU A 274 -8.27 3.23 2.19
CA GLU A 274 -8.20 4.66 2.52
C GLU A 274 -9.59 5.23 2.85
N ASN A 275 -9.81 5.65 4.09
CA ASN A 275 -11.06 6.25 4.54
C ASN A 275 -10.79 7.23 5.70
N HIS A 276 -11.78 8.07 5.99
CA HIS A 276 -11.70 9.04 7.09
C HIS A 276 -12.46 8.60 8.35
N SER A 277 -13.16 7.47 8.35
CA SER A 277 -13.92 6.99 9.51
C SER A 277 -14.31 5.52 9.30
N PHE A 278 -14.89 4.89 10.32
CA PHE A 278 -15.53 3.56 10.22
C PHE A 278 -16.88 3.59 9.49
N HIS A 279 -17.34 4.77 9.05
CA HIS A 279 -18.56 4.90 8.25
C HIS A 279 -18.21 5.47 6.87
N GLN A 280 -18.92 4.99 5.86
CA GLN A 280 -18.91 5.60 4.53
C GLN A 280 -19.27 7.09 4.64
N LYS A 281 -18.51 7.95 3.98
CA LYS A 281 -18.87 9.36 3.82
C LYS A 281 -19.87 9.49 2.66
N THR A 282 -21.04 10.08 2.93
CA THR A 282 -22.06 10.39 1.92
C THR A 282 -22.32 11.89 1.87
N LYS A 283 -23.03 12.36 0.83
CA LYS A 283 -23.48 13.76 0.76
C LYS A 283 -24.38 14.16 1.96
N LYS A 284 -25.09 13.20 2.56
CA LYS A 284 -26.01 13.40 3.68
C LYS A 284 -25.35 13.14 5.06
N GLY A 285 -24.02 12.96 5.11
CA GLY A 285 -23.30 12.64 6.34
C GLY A 285 -22.84 11.18 6.39
N LYS A 286 -22.98 10.53 7.55
CA LYS A 286 -22.52 9.14 7.77
C LYS A 286 -23.45 8.15 7.04
N GLY A 287 -22.86 7.31 6.21
CA GLY A 287 -23.51 6.17 5.57
C GLY A 287 -23.34 4.89 6.37
N LYS A 288 -23.35 3.74 5.67
CA LYS A 288 -23.17 2.41 6.29
C LYS A 288 -21.80 2.28 6.97
N LEU A 289 -21.73 1.38 7.95
CA LEU A 289 -20.46 0.94 8.51
C LEU A 289 -19.59 0.29 7.43
N LEU A 290 -18.31 0.60 7.44
CA LEU A 290 -17.32 0.00 6.55
C LEU A 290 -16.90 -1.34 7.17
N THR A 291 -17.54 -2.41 6.74
CA THR A 291 -17.23 -3.79 7.16
C THR A 291 -17.19 -4.70 5.93
N PRO A 292 -16.52 -5.87 6.01
CA PRO A 292 -16.53 -6.86 4.94
C PRO A 292 -17.94 -7.23 4.45
N LYS A 293 -18.93 -7.42 5.34
CA LYS A 293 -20.30 -7.73 4.90
C LYS A 293 -21.01 -6.57 4.19
N ASN A 294 -20.80 -5.34 4.64
CA ASN A 294 -21.46 -4.17 4.03
C ASN A 294 -20.84 -3.77 2.68
N PHE A 295 -19.54 -4.02 2.52
CA PHE A 295 -18.75 -3.65 1.35
C PHE A 295 -17.76 -4.77 1.01
N PRO A 296 -18.22 -5.91 0.46
CA PRO A 296 -17.36 -7.06 0.23
C PRO A 296 -16.23 -6.74 -0.74
N ALA A 297 -15.05 -7.27 -0.45
CA ALA A 297 -13.91 -7.24 -1.36
C ALA A 297 -14.07 -8.34 -2.43
N PRO A 298 -13.41 -8.20 -3.60
CA PRO A 298 -13.36 -9.27 -4.60
C PRO A 298 -12.70 -10.53 -4.06
N GLU A 299 -13.00 -11.68 -4.68
CA GLU A 299 -12.37 -12.96 -4.35
C GLU A 299 -10.83 -12.88 -4.38
N GLY A 300 -10.19 -13.53 -3.40
CA GLY A 300 -8.74 -13.54 -3.21
C GLY A 300 -8.13 -12.19 -2.77
N VAL A 301 -8.95 -11.21 -2.40
CA VAL A 301 -8.52 -9.91 -1.85
C VAL A 301 -8.89 -9.82 -0.37
N VAL A 302 -7.89 -9.68 0.50
CA VAL A 302 -8.13 -9.42 1.91
C VAL A 302 -8.78 -8.06 2.08
N TRP A 303 -9.91 -8.02 2.78
CA TRP A 303 -10.56 -6.77 3.13
C TRP A 303 -9.74 -6.03 4.18
N HIS A 304 -9.38 -4.79 3.90
CA HIS A 304 -8.54 -3.96 4.75
C HIS A 304 -9.03 -2.50 4.73
N LEU A 305 -9.09 -1.89 5.91
CA LEU A 305 -9.46 -0.49 6.14
C LEU A 305 -8.27 0.30 6.69
N LEU A 306 -8.03 1.49 6.16
CA LEU A 306 -6.99 2.41 6.60
C LEU A 306 -7.61 3.77 6.92
N LEU A 307 -7.44 4.26 8.15
CA LEU A 307 -7.96 5.57 8.55
C LEU A 307 -7.09 6.26 9.62
N PRO A 308 -7.11 7.61 9.71
CA PRO A 308 -6.36 8.32 10.75
C PRO A 308 -7.01 8.14 12.13
N VAL A 309 -6.20 7.80 13.14
CA VAL A 309 -6.67 7.71 14.54
C VAL A 309 -6.84 9.08 15.20
N SER A 310 -6.14 10.09 14.69
CA SER A 310 -6.13 11.47 15.20
C SER A 310 -6.75 12.44 14.16
N LYS A 311 -6.37 13.73 14.21
CA LYS A 311 -6.96 14.83 13.42
C LYS A 311 -6.96 14.59 11.90
N GLY A 312 -6.00 13.84 11.38
CA GLY A 312 -5.88 13.52 9.97
C GLY A 312 -4.62 12.70 9.68
N TRP A 313 -4.30 12.52 8.39
CA TRP A 313 -3.13 11.77 7.94
C TRP A 313 -1.83 12.34 8.52
N GLY A 314 -1.15 11.56 9.36
CA GLY A 314 0.08 11.95 10.05
C GLY A 314 -0.06 13.16 10.99
N ALA A 315 -1.27 13.52 11.43
CA ALA A 315 -1.54 14.79 12.08
C ALA A 315 -2.40 14.69 13.35
N GLY A 316 -2.10 15.52 14.35
CA GLY A 316 -2.81 15.60 15.63
C GLY A 316 -2.01 14.98 16.77
N GLU A 317 -2.46 15.18 18.00
CA GLU A 317 -1.78 14.73 19.22
C GLU A 317 -2.66 13.84 20.10
N GLU A 318 -3.96 13.81 19.81
CA GLU A 318 -4.97 13.03 20.53
C GLU A 318 -5.74 12.11 19.59
N SER A 319 -6.22 10.98 20.11
CA SER A 319 -7.16 10.12 19.41
C SER A 319 -8.51 10.82 19.28
N ARG A 320 -9.12 10.79 18.09
CA ARG A 320 -10.51 11.24 17.90
C ARG A 320 -11.54 10.15 18.18
N PHE A 321 -11.08 8.95 18.55
CA PHE A 321 -11.91 7.82 18.94
C PHE A 321 -11.64 7.47 20.41
N ASP A 322 -12.69 7.19 21.14
CA ASP A 322 -12.57 6.50 22.43
C ASP A 322 -12.18 5.02 22.22
N LEU A 323 -11.70 4.41 23.30
CA LEU A 323 -11.24 3.02 23.31
C LEU A 323 -12.38 2.03 23.00
N ALA A 324 -13.60 2.30 23.48
CA ALA A 324 -14.76 1.44 23.26
C ALA A 324 -15.11 1.36 21.77
N THR A 325 -15.10 2.49 21.07
CA THR A 325 -15.31 2.58 19.62
C THR A 325 -14.24 1.83 18.86
N LEU A 326 -12.96 1.98 19.23
CA LEU A 326 -11.87 1.25 18.57
C LEU A 326 -12.02 -0.26 18.75
N ARG A 327 -12.30 -0.73 19.98
CA ARG A 327 -12.56 -2.14 20.27
C ARG A 327 -13.71 -2.68 19.43
N ASP A 328 -14.89 -2.10 19.57
CA ASP A 328 -16.11 -2.52 18.86
C ASP A 328 -15.90 -2.57 17.33
N ARG A 329 -15.29 -1.53 16.74
CA ARG A 329 -15.16 -1.46 15.28
C ARG A 329 -14.08 -2.40 14.73
N ILE A 330 -12.94 -2.52 15.40
CA ILE A 330 -11.86 -3.41 14.95
C ILE A 330 -12.28 -4.87 15.13
N ASP A 331 -12.88 -5.21 16.27
CA ASP A 331 -13.45 -6.53 16.55
C ASP A 331 -14.48 -6.93 15.50
N HIS A 332 -15.38 -6.00 15.12
CA HIS A 332 -16.39 -6.26 14.08
C HIS A 332 -15.75 -6.62 12.75
N ILE A 333 -14.79 -5.81 12.32
CA ILE A 333 -14.11 -6.01 11.04
C ILE A 333 -13.32 -7.33 11.05
N ASN A 334 -12.63 -7.64 12.15
CA ASN A 334 -11.82 -8.84 12.27
C ASN A 334 -12.67 -10.12 12.33
N ALA A 335 -13.80 -10.09 13.04
CA ALA A 335 -14.77 -11.20 13.07
C ALA A 335 -15.40 -11.48 11.70
N GLU A 336 -15.33 -10.53 10.77
CA GLU A 336 -15.74 -10.70 9.37
C GLU A 336 -14.56 -10.98 8.43
N GLY A 337 -13.38 -11.31 8.97
CA GLY A 337 -12.18 -11.67 8.22
C GLY A 337 -11.43 -10.50 7.58
N GLY A 338 -11.76 -9.26 8.00
CA GLY A 338 -11.08 -8.05 7.56
C GLY A 338 -9.89 -7.67 8.46
N ALA A 339 -9.19 -6.60 8.09
CA ALA A 339 -8.10 -6.02 8.88
C ALA A 339 -8.21 -4.49 8.94
N VAL A 340 -7.68 -3.89 10.00
CA VAL A 340 -7.66 -2.43 10.18
C VAL A 340 -6.22 -1.93 10.39
N THR A 341 -5.87 -0.85 9.71
CA THR A 341 -4.67 -0.06 9.98
C THR A 341 -5.06 1.34 10.41
N LEU A 342 -4.50 1.80 11.52
CA LEU A 342 -4.69 3.14 12.05
C LEU A 342 -3.49 4.01 11.64
N ASP A 343 -3.74 5.08 10.91
CA ASP A 343 -2.70 6.08 10.66
C ASP A 343 -2.45 6.93 11.91
N VAL A 344 -1.17 7.06 12.26
CA VAL A 344 -0.67 7.59 13.53
C VAL A 344 0.31 8.73 13.25
N PRO A 345 0.17 9.87 13.94
CA PRO A 345 1.12 10.97 13.87
C PRO A 345 2.48 10.56 14.45
N ILE A 346 3.56 11.05 13.84
CA ILE A 346 4.94 10.80 14.27
C ILE A 346 5.79 12.05 14.06
N THR A 347 6.71 12.32 14.99
CA THR A 347 7.68 13.41 14.87
C THR A 347 8.85 13.04 13.95
N GLY A 348 9.66 14.04 13.61
CA GLY A 348 10.86 13.85 12.77
C GLY A 348 11.89 12.88 13.38
N ASP A 349 11.95 12.78 14.70
CA ASP A 349 12.85 11.90 15.44
C ASP A 349 12.20 10.56 15.87
N GLY A 350 10.98 10.28 15.38
CA GLY A 350 10.32 8.98 15.54
C GLY A 350 9.43 8.83 16.78
N VAL A 351 9.03 9.92 17.42
CA VAL A 351 8.16 9.90 18.61
C VAL A 351 6.69 9.92 18.20
N ILE A 352 5.92 8.98 18.75
CA ILE A 352 4.45 8.97 18.67
C ILE A 352 3.91 9.87 19.80
N PRO A 353 2.96 10.79 19.53
CA PRO A 353 2.32 11.58 20.58
C PRO A 353 1.78 10.72 21.73
N SER A 354 2.09 11.11 22.96
CA SER A 354 1.89 10.27 24.14
C SER A 354 0.42 9.93 24.40
N ALA A 355 -0.50 10.86 24.12
CA ALA A 355 -1.94 10.61 24.27
C ALA A 355 -2.46 9.60 23.24
N VAL A 356 -2.02 9.68 21.98
CA VAL A 356 -2.33 8.66 20.96
C VAL A 356 -1.73 7.30 21.34
N LEU A 357 -0.45 7.26 21.73
CA LEU A 357 0.22 6.02 22.10
C LEU A 357 -0.49 5.33 23.28
N ARG A 358 -0.97 6.09 24.27
CA ARG A 358 -1.72 5.54 25.41
C ARG A 358 -2.96 4.79 24.96
N VAL A 359 -3.78 5.39 24.10
CA VAL A 359 -4.99 4.75 23.56
C VAL A 359 -4.65 3.48 22.79
N LEU A 360 -3.59 3.49 21.98
CA LEU A 360 -3.16 2.32 21.21
C LEU A 360 -2.63 1.19 22.11
N LYS A 361 -1.92 1.53 23.19
CA LYS A 361 -1.48 0.55 24.21
C LYS A 361 -2.67 -0.07 24.92
N ASP A 362 -3.67 0.74 25.27
CA ASP A 362 -4.87 0.25 25.93
C ASP A 362 -5.72 -0.64 25.00
N LEU A 363 -5.78 -0.32 23.71
CA LEU A 363 -6.38 -1.19 22.69
C LEU A 363 -5.63 -2.54 22.58
N GLY A 364 -4.30 -2.49 22.57
CA GLY A 364 -3.46 -3.69 22.51
C GLY A 364 -3.65 -4.67 23.67
N LYS A 365 -4.13 -4.22 24.84
CA LYS A 365 -4.44 -5.11 25.97
C LYS A 365 -5.51 -6.15 25.60
N ASP A 366 -6.38 -5.83 24.65
CA ASP A 366 -7.48 -6.71 24.20
C ASP A 366 -7.16 -7.47 22.91
N ILE A 367 -5.91 -7.48 22.43
CA ILE A 367 -5.56 -8.08 21.14
C ILE A 367 -6.05 -9.53 21.00
N ASP A 368 -6.04 -10.31 22.09
CA ASP A 368 -6.43 -11.72 22.06
C ASP A 368 -7.91 -11.88 21.70
N LYS A 369 -8.77 -10.95 22.14
CA LYS A 369 -10.17 -10.85 21.72
C LYS A 369 -10.30 -10.31 20.29
N LEU A 370 -9.50 -9.29 19.92
CA LEU A 370 -9.54 -8.74 18.57
C LEU A 370 -9.10 -9.73 17.49
N THR A 371 -8.43 -10.83 17.85
CA THR A 371 -7.93 -11.85 16.92
C THR A 371 -8.63 -13.20 17.03
N ASP A 372 -9.64 -13.34 17.89
CA ASP A 372 -10.34 -14.62 18.10
C ASP A 372 -11.32 -14.98 16.96
N GLY A 373 -11.61 -14.01 16.07
CA GLY A 373 -12.53 -14.18 14.95
C GLY A 373 -14.01 -14.16 15.35
N ALA A 374 -14.32 -13.84 16.60
CA ALA A 374 -15.67 -13.73 17.14
C ALA A 374 -15.98 -12.28 17.54
N ARG A 375 -17.27 -11.96 17.66
CA ARG A 375 -17.70 -10.66 18.19
C ARG A 375 -17.61 -10.69 19.71
N SER A 376 -16.65 -9.96 20.25
CA SER A 376 -16.35 -9.90 21.68
C SER A 376 -16.73 -8.56 22.33
N PHE A 377 -16.97 -7.51 21.54
CA PHE A 377 -17.24 -6.15 22.00
C PHE A 377 -18.52 -5.51 21.44
#